data_AF-A0A7U9T257-F1
#
_entry.id   AF-A0A7U9T257-F1
#
_cell.length_a   1.000
_cell.length_b   1.000
_cell.length_c   1.000
_cell.angle_alpha   90.00
_cell.angle_beta   90.00
_cell.angle_gamma   90.00
#
_symmetry.space_group_name_H-M   'P 1'
#
loop_
_entity.id
_entity.type
_entity.pdbx_description
1 polymer ?
#
loop_
_entity_poly.entity_id
_entity_poly.type
_entity_poly.pdbx_seq_one_letter_code
_entity_poly.pdbx_strand_id
1 'polypeptide(L)'
;MMIIGASLAALNLKELFMDGKLLVFSFIKLVVIPVAGVLLIRQFVSSEVICGVCMVMLATPVGSMTAMLAQQYEGDYEMASKGVALTTVLSVVTMPLVAWVVM
;
A
#
# COMPACT_ATOMS: atom_id res chain seq x y z
N MET A 1 -4.00 11.91 4.84
CA MET A 1 -5.33 11.69 4.22
C MET A 1 -6.43 11.87 5.27
N MET A 2 -6.87 13.11 5.53
CA MET A 2 -7.82 13.39 6.63
C MET A 2 -9.19 12.73 6.40
N ILE A 3 -9.64 12.66 5.14
CA ILE A 3 -10.90 12.01 4.74
C ILE A 3 -10.84 10.50 5.00
N ILE A 4 -9.77 9.81 4.58
CA ILE A 4 -9.59 8.37 4.85
C ILE A 4 -9.49 8.12 6.36
N GLY A 5 -8.86 9.01 7.12
CA GLY A 5 -8.81 8.92 8.58
C GLY A 5 -10.19 9.04 9.24
N ALA A 6 -11.06 9.91 8.73
CA ALA A 6 -12.45 10.00 9.17
C ALA A 6 -13.24 8.73 8.80
N SER A 7 -13.04 8.16 7.60
CA SER A 7 -13.61 6.87 7.22
C SER A 7 -13.13 5.73 8.12
N LEU A 8 -11.84 5.73 8.51
CA LEU A 8 -11.27 4.74 9.42
C LEU A 8 -11.90 4.84 10.82
N ALA A 9 -12.20 6.05 11.31
CA ALA A 9 -12.88 6.24 12.59
C ALA A 9 -14.31 5.70 12.61
N ALA A 10 -14.98 5.67 11.45
CA ALA A 10 -16.30 5.08 11.27
C ALA A 10 -16.27 3.54 11.12
N LEU A 11 -15.09 2.95 10.89
CA LEU A 11 -14.91 1.52 10.66
C LEU A 11 -14.40 0.79 11.91
N ASN A 12 -14.87 -0.44 12.11
CA ASN A 12 -14.31 -1.32 13.12
C ASN A 12 -12.91 -1.77 12.69
N LEU A 13 -11.85 -1.26 13.34
CA LEU A 13 -10.47 -1.69 13.10
C LEU A 13 -10.32 -3.21 13.15
N LYS A 14 -11.07 -3.87 14.03
CA LYS A 14 -11.06 -5.34 14.16
C LYS A 14 -11.55 -6.05 12.91
N GLU A 15 -12.55 -5.50 12.22
CA GLU A 15 -13.05 -6.05 10.94
C GLU A 15 -12.02 -5.87 9.82
N LEU A 16 -11.29 -4.74 9.84
CA LEU A 16 -10.23 -4.46 8.88
C LEU A 16 -9.11 -5.52 8.94
N PHE A 17 -8.73 -5.94 10.15
CA PHE A 17 -7.73 -6.99 10.38
C PHE A 17 -8.30 -8.41 10.32
N MET A 18 -9.63 -8.58 10.28
CA MET A 18 -10.27 -9.90 10.09
C MET A 18 -10.54 -10.22 8.61
N ASP A 19 -10.54 -9.22 7.73
CA ASP A 19 -10.68 -9.44 6.30
C ASP A 19 -9.39 -10.00 5.69
N GLY A 20 -9.30 -11.33 5.67
CA GLY A 20 -8.15 -12.06 5.14
C GLY A 20 -7.82 -11.72 3.70
N LYS A 21 -8.80 -11.34 2.86
CA LYS A 21 -8.54 -10.94 1.46
C LYS A 21 -7.82 -9.60 1.40
N LEU A 22 -8.25 -8.63 2.21
CA LEU A 22 -7.62 -7.31 2.33
C LEU A 22 -6.20 -7.41 2.89
N LEU A 23 -5.98 -8.29 3.87
CA LEU A 23 -4.64 -8.54 4.43
C LEU A 23 -3.70 -9.18 3.40
N VAL A 24 -4.15 -10.22 2.70
CA VAL A 24 -3.37 -10.86 1.63
C VAL A 24 -3.04 -9.85 0.52
N PHE A 25 -4.03 -9.07 0.09
CA PHE A 25 -3.81 -7.99 -0.88
C PHE A 25 -2.76 -6.99 -0.39
N SER A 26 -2.87 -6.52 0.86
CA SER A 26 -1.95 -5.56 1.45
C SER A 26 -0.54 -6.12 1.52
N PHE A 27 -0.36 -7.38 1.92
CA PHE A 27 0.93 -8.05 1.97
C PHE A 27 1.57 -8.16 0.57
N ILE A 28 0.80 -8.58 -0.44
CA ILE A 28 1.28 -8.66 -1.82
C ILE A 28 1.69 -7.27 -2.32
N LYS A 29 0.83 -6.26 -2.11
CA LYS A 29 1.04 -4.89 -2.59
C LYS A 29 2.23 -4.21 -1.92
N LEU A 30 2.38 -4.33 -0.60
CA LEU A 30 3.36 -3.58 0.19
C LEU A 30 4.70 -4.30 0.38
N VAL A 31 4.77 -5.62 0.16
CA VAL A 31 6.00 -6.40 0.37
C VAL A 31 6.42 -7.11 -0.92
N VAL A 32 5.54 -7.96 -1.47
CA VAL A 32 5.92 -8.81 -2.61
C VAL A 32 6.25 -7.97 -3.85
N ILE A 33 5.38 -7.03 -4.21
CA ILE A 33 5.58 -6.15 -5.38
C ILE A 33 6.85 -5.30 -5.27
N PRO A 34 7.08 -4.54 -4.17
CA PRO A 34 8.28 -3.71 -4.10
C PRO A 34 9.57 -4.53 -3.98
N VAL A 35 9.58 -5.65 -3.25
CA VAL A 35 10.78 -6.51 -3.18
C VAL A 35 11.11 -7.09 -4.57
N ALA A 36 10.14 -7.69 -5.25
CA ALA A 36 10.36 -8.26 -6.58
C ALA A 36 10.71 -7.18 -7.62
N GLY A 37 9.99 -6.05 -7.59
CA GLY A 37 10.18 -4.96 -8.54
C GLY A 37 11.56 -4.31 -8.41
N VAL A 38 12.03 -4.06 -7.19
CA VAL A 38 13.36 -3.46 -6.98
C VAL A 38 14.48 -4.45 -7.30
N LEU A 39 14.33 -5.74 -6.98
CA LEU A 39 15.28 -6.78 -7.39
C LEU A 39 15.42 -6.86 -8.92
N LEU A 40 14.30 -6.76 -9.65
CA LEU A 40 14.31 -6.71 -11.11
C LEU A 40 14.99 -5.44 -11.63
N ILE A 41 14.65 -4.27 -11.08
CA ILE A 41 15.22 -2.98 -11.49
C ILE A 41 16.74 -2.95 -11.26
N ARG A 42 17.22 -3.54 -10.15
CA ARG A 42 18.64 -3.63 -9.82
C ARG A 42 19.45 -4.42 -10.86
N GLN A 43 18.82 -5.30 -11.65
CA GLN A 43 19.51 -5.99 -12.74
C GLN A 43 19.80 -5.07 -13.94
N PHE A 44 19.05 -3.98 -14.11
CA PHE A 44 19.16 -3.07 -15.25
C PHE A 44 19.74 -1.69 -14.87
N VAL A 45 19.64 -1.30 -13.60
CA VAL A 45 20.00 0.04 -13.11
C VAL A 45 21.03 -0.05 -11.99
N SER A 46 22.23 0.47 -12.24
CA SER A 46 23.34 0.49 -11.28
C SER A 46 23.37 1.71 -10.37
N SER A 47 22.57 2.75 -10.66
CA SER A 47 22.51 3.96 -9.83
C SER A 47 21.66 3.71 -8.58
N GLU A 48 22.30 3.78 -7.41
CA GLU A 48 21.64 3.61 -6.11
C GLU A 48 20.50 4.61 -5.90
N VAL A 49 20.67 5.84 -6.39
CA VAL A 49 19.65 6.89 -6.27
C VAL A 49 18.38 6.52 -7.05
N ILE A 50 18.54 6.03 -8.29
CA ILE A 50 17.39 5.65 -9.13
C ILE A 50 16.70 4.41 -8.54
N CYS A 51 17.49 3.42 -8.10
CA CYS A 51 16.96 2.23 -7.46
C CYS A 51 16.17 2.58 -6.18
N GLY A 52 16.67 3.53 -5.39
CA GLY A 52 15.98 3.98 -4.19
C GLY A 52 14.69 4.75 -4.44
N VAL A 53 14.66 5.61 -5.46
CA VAL A 53 13.40 6.28 -5.86
C VAL A 53 12.37 5.24 -6.32
N CYS A 54 12.77 4.28 -7.16
CA CYS A 54 11.88 3.20 -7.60
C CYS A 54 11.36 2.37 -6.43
N MET A 55 12.22 2.07 -5.44
CA MET A 55 11.81 1.36 -4.22
C MET A 55 10.72 2.14 -3.48
N VAL A 56 10.95 3.42 -3.22
CA VAL A 56 9.96 4.27 -2.51
C VAL A 56 8.65 4.31 -3.28
N MET A 57 8.69 4.49 -4.61
CA MET A 57 7.51 4.51 -5.45
C MET A 57 6.72 3.20 -5.41
N LEU A 58 7.39 2.05 -5.39
CA LEU A 58 6.75 0.74 -5.33
C LEU A 58 6.22 0.40 -3.92
N ALA A 59 6.91 0.86 -2.87
CA ALA A 59 6.55 0.59 -1.48
C ALA A 59 5.46 1.55 -0.95
N THR A 60 5.10 2.59 -1.71
CA THR A 60 4.06 3.55 -1.34
C THR A 60 2.69 2.85 -1.20
N PRO A 61 1.90 3.17 -0.17
CA PRO A 61 0.57 2.58 0.02
C PRO A 61 -0.41 2.97 -1.09
N VAL A 62 -1.59 2.33 -1.08
CA VAL A 62 -2.62 2.58 -2.08
C VAL A 62 -3.12 4.03 -1.97
N GLY A 63 -3.22 4.72 -3.11
CA GLY A 63 -3.67 6.11 -3.15
C GLY A 63 -5.16 6.26 -2.82
N SER A 64 -5.53 7.33 -2.12
CA SER A 64 -6.92 7.67 -1.77
C SER A 64 -7.83 7.87 -2.99
N MET A 65 -7.25 8.18 -4.15
CA MET A 65 -7.98 8.32 -5.41
C MET A 65 -8.75 7.05 -5.78
N THR A 66 -8.27 5.86 -5.38
CA THR A 66 -8.99 4.60 -5.63
C THR A 66 -10.36 4.58 -4.95
N ALA A 67 -10.46 5.05 -3.71
CA ALA A 67 -11.74 5.16 -3.00
C ALA A 67 -12.63 6.25 -3.63
N MET A 68 -12.07 7.40 -4.02
CA MET A 68 -12.84 8.46 -4.67
C MET A 68 -13.42 8.01 -6.02
N LEU A 69 -12.64 7.30 -6.83
CA LEU A 69 -13.11 6.76 -8.11
C LEU A 69 -14.15 5.66 -7.89
N ALA A 70 -13.95 4.77 -6.91
CA ALA A 70 -14.97 3.77 -6.56
C ALA A 70 -16.31 4.44 -6.20
N GLN A 71 -16.28 5.52 -5.42
CA GLN A 71 -17.49 6.28 -5.10
C GLN A 71 -18.10 6.95 -6.35
N GLN A 72 -17.28 7.55 -7.21
CA GLN A 72 -17.72 8.26 -8.41
C GLN A 72 -18.36 7.33 -9.45
N TYR A 73 -17.88 6.09 -9.56
CA TYR A 73 -18.33 5.11 -10.54
C TYR A 73 -19.26 4.03 -9.94
N GLU A 74 -19.92 4.32 -8.81
CA GLU A 74 -20.86 3.39 -8.13
C GLU A 74 -20.24 2.01 -7.80
N GLY A 75 -18.92 1.98 -7.62
CA GLY A 75 -18.18 0.81 -7.16
C GLY A 75 -18.17 0.68 -5.63
N ASP A 76 -17.42 -0.32 -5.14
CA ASP A 76 -17.33 -0.61 -3.70
C ASP A 76 -16.38 0.38 -2.98
N TYR A 77 -16.94 1.52 -2.59
CA TYR A 77 -16.25 2.55 -1.81
C TYR A 77 -15.74 2.02 -0.47
N GLU A 78 -16.52 1.17 0.19
CA GLU A 78 -16.19 0.67 1.53
C GLU A 78 -14.95 -0.22 1.47
N MET A 79 -14.91 -1.16 0.53
CA MET A 79 -13.76 -2.03 0.31
C MET A 79 -12.52 -1.22 -0.11
N ALA A 80 -12.67 -0.27 -1.03
CA ALA A 80 -11.56 0.58 -1.49
C ALA A 80 -11.01 1.45 -0.35
N SER A 81 -11.89 2.08 0.45
CA SER A 81 -11.51 2.90 1.60
C SER A 81 -10.82 2.07 2.68
N LYS A 82 -11.36 0.88 3.00
CA LYS A 82 -10.72 -0.11 3.89
C LYS A 82 -9.31 -0.47 3.41
N GLY A 83 -9.14 -0.76 2.11
CA GLY A 83 -7.84 -1.06 1.52
C GLY A 83 -6.82 0.08 1.62
N VAL A 84 -7.25 1.32 1.33
CA VAL A 84 -6.39 2.50 1.47
C VAL A 84 -5.99 2.69 2.93
N ALA A 85 -6.93 2.61 3.86
CA ALA A 85 -6.66 2.83 5.27
C ALA A 85 -5.73 1.75 5.85
N LEU A 86 -6.01 0.47 5.56
CA LEU A 86 -5.18 -0.66 6.00
C LEU A 86 -3.75 -0.55 5.46
N THR A 87 -3.59 -0.30 4.16
CA THR A 87 -2.26 -0.18 3.56
C THR A 87 -1.50 1.04 4.05
N THR A 88 -2.19 2.14 4.37
CA THR A 88 -1.57 3.33 4.98
C THR A 88 -1.01 3.00 6.37
N VAL A 89 -1.78 2.32 7.23
CA VAL A 89 -1.32 1.93 8.57
C VAL A 89 -0.16 0.93 8.47
N LEU A 90 -0.27 -0.09 7.62
CA LEU A 90 0.77 -1.10 7.44
C LEU A 90 2.06 -0.51 6.84
N SER A 91 1.96 0.50 5.97
CA SER A 91 3.12 1.13 5.33
C SER A 91 4.14 1.74 6.30
N VAL A 92 3.69 2.16 7.48
CA VAL A 92 4.56 2.69 8.54
C VAL A 92 5.65 1.67 8.91
N VAL A 93 5.31 0.39 8.89
CA VAL A 93 6.24 -0.71 9.19
C VAL A 93 6.79 -1.32 7.91
N THR A 94 5.97 -1.54 6.88
CA THR A 94 6.42 -2.26 5.67
C THR A 94 7.41 -1.45 4.83
N MET A 95 7.30 -0.13 4.73
CA MET A 95 8.25 0.68 3.94
C MET A 95 9.69 0.58 4.49
N PRO A 96 9.95 0.81 5.79
CA PRO A 96 11.28 0.58 6.37
C PRO A 96 11.77 -0.85 6.20
N LEU A 97 10.89 -1.84 6.36
CA LEU A 97 11.23 -3.26 6.27
C LEU A 97 11.67 -3.63 4.85
N VAL A 98 10.94 -3.17 3.83
CA VAL A 98 11.31 -3.36 2.42
C VAL A 98 12.62 -2.65 2.08
N ALA A 99 12.81 -1.42 2.57
CA ALA A 99 14.06 -0.70 2.38
C ALA A 99 15.24 -1.50 2.95
N TRP A 100 15.12 -2.02 4.17
CA TRP A 100 16.15 -2.85 4.81
C TRP A 100 16.42 -4.18 4.09
N VAL A 101 15.42 -4.78 3.45
CA VAL A 101 15.58 -6.05 2.73
C VAL A 101 16.29 -5.86 1.38
N VAL A 102 16.05 -4.74 0.69
CA VAL A 102 16.47 -4.58 -0.71
C VAL A 102 17.69 -3.68 -0.90
N MET A 103 17.93 -2.73 0.02
CA MET A 103 19.12 -1.87 0.03
C MET A 103 20.20 -2.45 0.93
#